data_AF-A0A6L8EE52-F1
#
_entry.id   AF-A0A6L8EE52-F1
#
_cell.length_a   1.000
_cell.length_b   1.000
_cell.length_c   1.000
_cell.angle_alpha   90.00
_cell.angle_beta   90.00
_cell.angle_gamma   90.00
#
_symmetry.space_group_name_H-M   'P 1'
#
loop_
_entity.id
_entity.type
_entity.pdbx_description
1 polymer ?
#
loop_
_entity_poly.entity_id
_entity_poly.type
_entity_poly.pdbx_seq_one_letter_code
_entity_poly.pdbx_strand_id
1 'polypeptide(L)'
;MDGLLDKISSYNIFNYLLPGSIFAVVADALTSFRVLQEDIVVGLFLYYFIGLVVSRIGSLVIEPSLKAVRFITFVDYGKFIEASRGDPAIEVLSETNNMYRTLCALFVVLPSVVLFDRFASALPWLMDGSPFIVGAILLVLFSYAYRKQTAYITKRVNKAVEDAKTGSTGNDAG
;
A
#
# COMPACT_ATOMS: atom_id res chain seq x y z
N MET A 1 7.79 24.07 -0.31
CA MET A 1 6.95 22.87 -0.49
C MET A 1 7.23 22.21 -1.84
N ASP A 2 7.57 23.00 -2.86
CA ASP A 2 7.83 22.53 -4.23
C ASP A 2 8.92 21.45 -4.35
N GLY A 3 10.08 21.61 -3.69
CA GLY A 3 11.17 20.63 -3.80
C GLY A 3 10.96 19.28 -3.08
N LEU A 4 9.96 19.17 -2.19
CA LEU A 4 9.60 17.90 -1.54
C LEU A 4 8.53 17.16 -2.35
N LEU A 5 7.63 17.91 -2.99
CA LEU A 5 6.65 17.42 -3.95
C LEU A 5 7.29 16.97 -5.28
N ASP A 6 8.41 17.56 -5.70
CA ASP A 6 9.13 17.11 -6.90
C ASP A 6 9.86 15.77 -6.70
N LYS A 7 10.17 15.39 -5.45
CA LYS A 7 10.87 14.13 -5.12
C LYS A 7 9.94 12.95 -4.86
N ILE A 8 8.69 13.22 -4.47
CA ILE A 8 7.65 12.20 -4.41
C ILE A 8 6.89 12.34 -5.72
N SER A 9 6.97 11.37 -6.65
CA SER A 9 6.18 11.51 -7.89
C SER A 9 4.73 11.84 -7.50
N SER A 10 4.13 12.85 -8.14
CA SER A 10 2.75 13.27 -7.85
C SER A 10 1.79 12.07 -7.90
N TYR A 11 2.14 11.07 -8.70
CA TYR A 11 1.47 9.78 -8.80
C TYR A 11 1.53 8.97 -7.50
N ASN A 12 2.70 8.85 -6.85
CA ASN A 12 2.84 8.17 -5.57
C ASN A 12 2.11 8.88 -4.43
N ILE A 13 2.05 10.22 -4.44
CA ILE A 13 1.21 10.97 -3.50
C ILE A 13 -0.26 10.63 -3.72
N PHE A 14 -0.71 10.72 -4.97
CA PHE A 14 -2.10 10.47 -5.34
C PHE A 14 -2.57 9.04 -5.02
N ASN A 15 -1.71 8.05 -5.24
CA ASN A 15 -1.98 6.63 -4.99
C ASN A 15 -2.38 6.31 -3.54
N TYR A 16 -2.00 7.16 -2.58
CA TYR A 16 -2.42 7.04 -1.19
C TYR A 16 -3.45 8.11 -0.81
N LEU A 17 -3.24 9.35 -1.24
CA LEU A 17 -4.12 10.45 -0.85
C LEU A 17 -5.55 10.27 -1.36
N LEU A 18 -5.74 9.79 -2.59
CA LEU A 18 -7.07 9.52 -3.15
C LEU A 18 -7.85 8.48 -2.33
N PRO A 19 -7.37 7.23 -2.15
CA PRO A 19 -8.13 6.22 -1.42
C PRO A 19 -8.34 6.61 0.05
N GLY A 20 -7.38 7.29 0.68
CA GLY A 20 -7.54 7.77 2.04
C GLY A 20 -8.57 8.88 2.19
N SER A 21 -8.63 9.81 1.22
CA SER A 21 -9.66 10.87 1.20
C SER A 21 -11.05 10.27 0.98
N ILE A 22 -11.20 9.31 0.05
CA ILE A 22 -12.47 8.60 -0.15
C ILE A 22 -12.88 7.87 1.13
N PHE A 23 -11.94 7.16 1.78
CA PHE A 23 -12.20 6.52 3.06
C PHE A 23 -12.71 7.53 4.10
N ALA A 24 -12.01 8.65 4.29
CA ALA A 24 -12.35 9.65 5.29
C ALA A 24 -13.76 10.21 5.06
N VAL A 25 -14.07 10.65 3.83
CA VAL A 25 -15.38 11.22 3.49
C VAL A 25 -16.52 10.21 3.73
N VAL A 26 -16.34 8.97 3.28
CA VAL A 26 -17.42 7.98 3.37
C VAL A 26 -17.56 7.42 4.79
N ALA A 27 -16.45 7.19 5.50
CA ALA A 27 -16.50 6.73 6.88
C ALA A 27 -17.14 7.78 7.80
N ASP A 28 -16.79 9.05 7.64
CA ASP A 28 -17.38 10.16 8.39
C ASP A 28 -18.90 10.27 8.16
N ALA A 29 -19.34 10.05 6.91
CA ALA A 29 -20.76 10.07 6.56
C ALA A 29 -21.57 8.85 7.06
N LEU A 30 -20.94 7.69 7.26
CA LEU A 30 -21.63 6.42 7.52
C LEU A 30 -21.41 5.86 8.92
N THR A 31 -20.48 6.41 9.70
CA THR A 31 -20.09 5.91 11.03
C THR A 31 -20.12 7.01 12.08
N SER A 32 -20.00 6.63 13.35
CA SER A 32 -19.82 7.59 14.45
C SER A 32 -18.45 8.27 14.50
N PHE A 33 -17.48 7.79 13.70
CA PHE A 33 -16.11 8.30 13.70
C PHE A 33 -16.02 9.62 12.94
N ARG A 34 -15.49 10.65 13.61
CA ARG A 34 -15.17 11.95 13.00
C ARG A 34 -13.78 11.89 12.40
N VAL A 35 -13.70 11.57 11.11
CA VAL A 35 -12.44 11.40 10.38
C VAL A 35 -12.04 12.67 9.64
N LEU A 36 -13.02 13.48 9.19
CA LEU A 36 -12.75 14.71 8.49
C LEU A 36 -12.05 15.75 9.39
N GLN A 37 -11.03 16.41 8.84
CA GLN A 37 -10.23 17.43 9.52
C GLN A 37 -10.52 18.81 8.94
N GLU A 38 -10.65 19.82 9.80
CA GLU A 38 -10.79 21.23 9.39
C GLU A 38 -9.48 21.81 8.86
N ASP A 39 -8.35 21.43 9.50
CA ASP A 39 -7.02 21.85 9.05
C ASP A 39 -6.58 21.02 7.84
N ILE A 40 -6.34 21.71 6.72
CA ILE A 40 -5.96 21.09 5.44
C ILE A 40 -4.63 20.33 5.55
N VAL A 41 -3.66 20.84 6.31
CA VAL A 41 -2.35 20.20 6.46
C VAL A 41 -2.51 18.91 7.25
N VAL A 42 -3.24 18.95 8.37
CA VAL A 42 -3.54 17.76 9.17
C VAL A 42 -4.34 16.74 8.34
N GLY A 43 -5.35 17.20 7.61
CA GLY A 43 -6.15 16.37 6.70
C GLY A 43 -5.28 15.69 5.64
N LEU A 44 -4.37 16.42 4.99
CA LEU A 44 -3.45 15.87 3.99
C LEU A 44 -2.62 14.72 4.55
N PHE A 45 -1.99 14.90 5.72
CA PHE A 45 -1.19 13.87 6.36
C PHE A 45 -2.03 12.68 6.81
N LEU A 46 -3.19 12.93 7.43
CA LEU A 46 -4.08 11.89 7.92
C LEU A 46 -4.62 11.04 6.76
N TYR A 47 -5.12 11.66 5.71
CA TYR A 47 -5.70 10.96 4.57
C TYR A 47 -4.62 10.19 3.80
N TYR A 48 -3.43 10.77 3.61
CA TYR A 48 -2.30 10.02 3.06
C TYR A 48 -1.96 8.79 3.91
N PHE A 49 -1.92 8.93 5.24
CA PHE A 49 -1.64 7.82 6.15
C PHE A 49 -2.71 6.73 6.09
N ILE A 50 -4.00 7.10 6.08
CA ILE A 50 -5.12 6.16 5.90
C ILE A 50 -4.96 5.39 4.58
N GLY A 51 -4.69 6.11 3.48
CA GLY A 51 -4.47 5.48 2.18
C GLY A 51 -3.27 4.53 2.17
N LEU A 52 -2.18 4.88 2.86
CA LEU A 52 -1.02 4.02 3.05
C LEU A 52 -1.40 2.73 3.80
N VAL A 53 -2.16 2.84 4.90
CA VAL A 53 -2.66 1.70 5.68
C VAL A 53 -3.51 0.79 4.80
N VAL A 54 -4.49 1.35 4.07
CA VAL A 54 -5.34 0.61 3.13
C VAL A 54 -4.48 -0.08 2.07
N SER A 55 -3.45 0.59 1.55
CA SER A 55 -2.55 -0.01 0.57
C SER A 55 -1.74 -1.17 1.14
N ARG A 56 -1.31 -1.10 2.42
CA ARG A 56 -0.64 -2.22 3.10
C ARG A 56 -1.58 -3.41 3.22
N ILE A 57 -2.83 -3.19 3.62
CA ILE A 57 -3.88 -4.23 3.65
C ILE A 57 -4.05 -4.84 2.26
N GLY A 58 -4.14 -4.02 1.21
CA GLY A 58 -4.22 -4.51 -0.15
C GLY A 58 -3.05 -5.41 -0.56
N SER A 59 -1.84 -5.14 -0.06
CA SER A 59 -0.64 -5.88 -0.43
C SER A 59 -0.44 -7.15 0.39
N LEU A 60 -0.96 -7.19 1.62
CA LEU A 60 -0.78 -8.28 2.57
C LEU A 60 -1.98 -9.24 2.59
N VAL A 61 -3.15 -8.77 2.18
CA VAL A 61 -4.40 -9.54 2.20
C VAL A 61 -4.94 -9.70 0.79
N ILE A 62 -5.35 -8.61 0.14
CA ILE A 62 -6.07 -8.68 -1.15
C ILE A 62 -5.22 -9.35 -2.25
N GLU A 63 -3.98 -8.90 -2.46
CA GLU A 63 -3.12 -9.48 -3.49
C GLU A 63 -2.85 -10.98 -3.28
N PRO A 64 -2.41 -11.45 -2.09
CA PRO A 64 -2.29 -12.88 -1.82
C PRO A 64 -3.60 -13.67 -2.01
N SER A 65 -4.74 -13.13 -1.56
CA SER A 65 -6.04 -13.80 -1.72
C SER A 65 -6.43 -13.96 -3.18
N LEU A 66 -6.28 -12.91 -3.99
CA LEU A 66 -6.57 -12.97 -5.43
C LEU A 66 -5.59 -13.87 -6.20
N LYS A 67 -4.33 -13.95 -5.77
CA LYS A 67 -3.36 -14.94 -6.28
C LYS A 67 -3.78 -16.37 -5.94
N ALA A 68 -4.24 -16.61 -4.71
CA ALA A 68 -4.62 -17.95 -4.25
C ALA A 68 -5.78 -18.54 -5.07
N VAL A 69 -6.75 -17.71 -5.45
CA VAL A 69 -7.86 -18.11 -6.34
C VAL A 69 -7.54 -18.00 -7.83
N ARG A 70 -6.27 -17.70 -8.19
CA ARG A 70 -5.78 -17.51 -9.57
C ARG A 70 -6.53 -16.42 -10.36
N PHE A 71 -7.13 -15.45 -9.68
CA PHE A 71 -7.76 -14.30 -10.34
C PHE A 71 -6.72 -13.34 -10.92
N ILE A 72 -5.53 -13.26 -10.31
CA ILE A 72 -4.38 -12.52 -10.82
C ILE A 72 -3.12 -13.39 -10.83
N THR A 73 -2.23 -13.12 -11.78
CA THR A 73 -0.90 -13.74 -11.88
C THR A 73 0.16 -12.65 -11.96
N PHE A 74 1.34 -12.93 -11.42
CA PHE A 74 2.47 -12.03 -11.49
C PHE A 74 3.59 -12.72 -12.25
N VAL A 75 4.25 -11.96 -13.12
CA VAL A 75 5.49 -12.38 -13.75
C VAL A 75 6.59 -12.52 -12.68
N ASP A 76 7.60 -13.32 -12.99
CA ASP A 76 8.81 -13.38 -12.18
C ASP A 76 9.43 -11.98 -11.99
N TYR A 77 9.91 -11.71 -10.78
CA TYR A 77 10.43 -10.39 -10.41
C TYR A 77 11.71 -10.04 -11.18
N GLY A 78 12.53 -11.02 -11.52
CA GLY A 78 13.69 -10.82 -12.38
C GLY A 78 13.27 -10.36 -13.77
N LYS A 79 12.33 -11.08 -14.40
CA LYS A 79 11.79 -10.69 -15.71
C LYS A 79 11.15 -9.29 -15.70
N PHE A 80 10.45 -8.95 -14.62
CA PHE A 80 9.92 -7.60 -14.43
C PHE A 80 11.03 -6.54 -14.46
N ILE A 81 12.12 -6.73 -13.69
CA ILE A 81 13.25 -5.79 -13.66
C ILE A 81 13.89 -5.63 -15.04
N GLU A 82 14.10 -6.73 -15.77
CA GLU A 82 14.68 -6.69 -17.12
C GLU A 82 13.79 -5.94 -18.11
N ALA A 83 12.49 -6.24 -18.12
CA ALA A 83 11.55 -5.57 -19.00
C ALA A 83 11.45 -4.07 -18.69
N SER A 84 11.42 -3.70 -17.41
CA SER A 84 11.38 -2.29 -16.99
C SER A 84 12.62 -1.49 -17.39
N ARG A 85 13.78 -2.13 -17.61
CA ARG A 85 14.97 -1.43 -18.16
C ARG A 85 14.77 -1.02 -19.63
N GLY A 86 14.02 -1.82 -20.39
CA GLY A 86 13.76 -1.58 -21.81
C GLY A 86 12.49 -0.78 -22.10
N ASP A 87 11.54 -0.77 -21.16
CA ASP A 87 10.25 -0.08 -21.30
C ASP A 87 9.82 0.58 -19.97
N PRO A 88 10.03 1.91 -19.82
CA PRO A 88 9.61 2.66 -18.63
C PRO A 88 8.09 2.66 -18.38
N ALA A 89 7.27 2.40 -19.41
CA ALA A 89 5.81 2.35 -19.25
C ALA A 89 5.38 1.22 -18.30
N ILE A 90 6.18 0.15 -18.18
CA ILE A 90 5.92 -0.98 -17.28
C ILE A 90 5.91 -0.51 -15.81
N GLU A 91 6.79 0.40 -15.42
CA GLU A 91 6.82 0.92 -14.05
C GLU A 91 5.56 1.76 -13.76
N VAL A 92 5.15 2.62 -14.70
CA VAL A 92 3.93 3.44 -14.58
C VAL A 92 2.67 2.56 -14.51
N LEU A 93 2.60 1.50 -15.33
CA LEU A 93 1.50 0.52 -15.28
C LEU A 93 1.48 -0.23 -13.95
N SER A 94 2.65 -0.56 -13.40
CA SER A 94 2.77 -1.20 -12.09
C SER A 94 2.31 -0.29 -10.94
N GLU A 95 2.64 1.01 -10.99
CA GLU A 95 2.13 2.00 -10.05
C GLU A 95 0.60 2.12 -10.15
N THR A 96 0.06 2.16 -11.38
CA THR A 96 -1.39 2.19 -11.62
C THR A 96 -2.08 0.93 -11.08
N ASN A 97 -1.48 -0.24 -11.29
CA ASN A 97 -1.99 -1.50 -10.76
C ASN A 97 -2.00 -1.52 -9.22
N ASN A 98 -0.98 -0.92 -8.59
CA ASN A 98 -0.95 -0.75 -7.13
C ASN A 98 -2.07 0.17 -6.60
N MET A 99 -2.44 1.20 -7.37
CA MET A 99 -3.61 2.03 -7.06
C MET A 99 -4.89 1.20 -7.11
N TYR A 100 -5.13 0.42 -8.17
CA TYR A 100 -6.31 -0.45 -8.26
C TYR A 100 -6.37 -1.47 -7.14
N ARG A 101 -5.25 -2.12 -6.80
CA ARG A 101 -5.14 -3.01 -5.64
C ARG A 101 -5.52 -2.31 -4.34
N THR A 102 -5.11 -1.05 -4.18
CA THR A 102 -5.43 -0.24 -2.99
C THR A 102 -6.92 0.12 -2.96
N LEU A 103 -7.54 0.43 -4.10
CA LEU A 103 -8.98 0.66 -4.19
C LEU A 103 -9.79 -0.62 -3.92
N CYS A 104 -9.35 -1.79 -4.38
CA CYS A 104 -9.97 -3.06 -3.99
C CYS A 104 -9.94 -3.25 -2.47
N ALA A 105 -8.80 -2.95 -1.84
CA ALA A 105 -8.69 -3.01 -0.38
C ALA A 105 -9.59 -1.99 0.33
N LEU A 106 -9.68 -0.77 -0.19
CA LEU A 106 -10.59 0.26 0.32
C LEU A 106 -12.03 -0.25 0.38
N PHE A 107 -12.50 -0.86 -0.70
CA PHE A 107 -13.87 -1.39 -0.79
C PHE A 107 -14.12 -2.64 0.05
N VAL A 108 -13.08 -3.27 0.61
CA VAL A 108 -13.24 -4.29 1.66
C VAL A 108 -13.19 -3.65 3.05
N VAL A 109 -12.24 -2.74 3.29
CA VAL A 109 -11.99 -2.13 4.60
C VAL A 109 -13.15 -1.23 5.03
N LEU A 110 -13.67 -0.41 4.12
CA LEU A 110 -14.69 0.59 4.44
C LEU A 110 -16.00 -0.05 4.93
N PRO A 111 -16.61 -1.04 4.24
CA PRO A 111 -17.75 -1.76 4.80
C PRO A 111 -17.44 -2.45 6.12
N SER A 112 -16.22 -2.99 6.29
CA SER A 112 -15.81 -3.63 7.54
C SER A 112 -15.82 -2.65 8.71
N VAL A 113 -15.36 -1.41 8.51
CA VAL A 113 -15.37 -0.35 9.54
C VAL A 113 -16.80 0.09 9.86
N VAL A 114 -17.66 0.23 8.85
CA VAL A 114 -19.08 0.57 9.07
C VAL A 114 -19.77 -0.51 9.89
N LEU A 115 -19.54 -1.79 9.57
CA LEU A 115 -20.08 -2.90 10.34
C LEU A 115 -19.53 -2.90 11.78
N PHE A 116 -18.22 -2.68 11.95
CA PHE A 116 -17.60 -2.60 13.27
C PHE A 116 -18.24 -1.52 14.14
N ASP A 117 -18.43 -0.30 13.63
CA ASP A 117 -19.08 0.80 14.35
C ASP A 117 -20.50 0.41 14.81
N ARG A 118 -21.30 -0.18 13.91
CA ARG A 118 -22.68 -0.64 14.19
C ARG A 118 -22.77 -1.73 15.25
N PHE A 119 -21.80 -2.64 15.30
CA PHE A 119 -21.78 -3.73 16.29
C PHE A 119 -21.15 -3.30 17.61
N ALA A 120 -20.08 -2.52 17.56
CA ALA A 120 -19.35 -2.09 18.74
C ALA A 120 -20.12 -1.04 19.55
N SER A 121 -21.04 -0.29 18.93
CA SER A 121 -21.96 0.59 19.67
C SER A 121 -22.82 -0.14 20.70
N ALA A 122 -22.97 -1.47 20.59
CA ALA A 122 -23.67 -2.30 21.58
C ALA A 122 -22.76 -2.80 22.73
N LEU A 123 -21.44 -2.56 22.66
CA LEU A 123 -20.43 -3.08 23.59
C LEU A 123 -19.47 -1.95 24.04
N PRO A 124 -19.79 -1.19 25.11
CA PRO A 124 -19.02 0.00 25.50
C PRO A 124 -17.53 -0.27 25.77
N TRP A 125 -17.20 -1.41 26.39
CA TRP A 125 -15.81 -1.80 26.67
C TRP A 125 -14.94 -1.97 25.41
N LEU A 126 -15.56 -2.31 24.27
CA LEU A 126 -14.88 -2.46 22.99
C LEU A 126 -14.54 -1.10 22.37
N MET A 127 -15.37 -0.08 22.63
CA MET A 127 -15.12 1.30 22.19
C MET A 127 -14.02 1.95 23.02
N ASP A 128 -14.02 1.76 24.34
CA ASP A 128 -12.97 2.30 25.24
C ASP A 128 -11.58 1.71 24.95
N GLY A 129 -11.52 0.41 24.64
CA GLY A 129 -10.27 -0.27 24.26
C GLY A 129 -9.83 -0.03 22.81
N SER A 130 -10.66 0.62 21.99
CA SER A 130 -10.44 0.72 20.54
C SER A 130 -9.10 1.36 20.14
N PRO A 131 -8.56 2.41 20.81
CA PRO A 131 -7.29 3.00 20.39
C PRO A 131 -6.11 2.02 20.55
N PHE A 132 -6.09 1.24 21.63
CA PHE A 132 -5.04 0.24 21.87
C PHE A 132 -5.11 -0.91 20.87
N ILE A 133 -6.33 -1.36 20.55
CA ILE A 133 -6.58 -2.41 19.55
C ILE A 133 -6.11 -1.93 18.17
N VAL A 134 -6.49 -0.71 17.76
CA VAL A 134 -6.05 -0.12 16.49
C VAL A 134 -4.53 0.01 16.46
N GLY A 135 -3.91 0.49 17.55
CA GLY A 135 -2.45 0.57 17.66
C GLY A 135 -1.76 -0.77 17.47
N ALA A 136 -2.27 -1.84 18.10
CA ALA A 136 -1.75 -3.19 17.96
C ALA A 136 -1.91 -3.73 16.53
N ILE A 137 -3.06 -3.51 15.90
CA ILE A 137 -3.33 -3.91 14.50
C ILE A 137 -2.35 -3.19 13.56
N LEU A 138 -2.17 -1.88 13.73
CA LEU A 138 -1.23 -1.10 12.92
C LEU A 138 0.21 -1.60 13.10
N LEU A 139 0.63 -1.90 14.33
CA LEU A 139 1.96 -2.44 14.61
C LEU A 139 2.20 -3.77 13.87
N VAL A 140 1.23 -4.69 13.95
CA VAL A 140 1.29 -5.98 13.24
C VAL A 140 1.34 -5.75 11.73
N LEU A 141 0.42 -4.94 11.19
CA LEU A 141 0.32 -4.63 9.76
C LEU A 141 1.64 -4.07 9.22
N PHE A 142 2.20 -3.06 9.90
CA PHE A 142 3.45 -2.43 9.46
C PHE A 142 4.67 -3.32 9.70
N SER A 143 4.67 -4.20 10.69
CA SER A 143 5.73 -5.21 10.86
C SER A 143 5.78 -6.17 9.66
N TYR A 144 4.62 -6.65 9.20
CA TYR A 144 4.55 -7.49 8.00
C TYR A 144 4.86 -6.72 6.72
N ALA A 145 4.42 -5.46 6.62
CA ALA A 145 4.77 -4.59 5.50
C ALA A 145 6.27 -4.36 5.42
N TYR A 146 6.92 -4.10 6.56
CA TYR A 146 8.36 -3.95 6.67
C TYR A 146 9.08 -5.22 6.20
N ARG A 147 8.66 -6.40 6.70
CA ARG A 147 9.21 -7.70 6.25
C ARG A 147 9.07 -7.88 4.73
N LYS A 148 7.90 -7.59 4.16
CA LYS A 148 7.65 -7.71 2.71
C LYS A 148 8.55 -6.75 1.92
N GLN A 149 8.70 -5.51 2.38
CA GLN A 149 9.56 -4.52 1.74
C GLN A 149 11.04 -4.93 1.77
N THR A 150 11.53 -5.38 2.91
CA THR A 150 12.91 -5.88 3.05
C THR A 150 13.18 -7.04 2.08
N ALA A 151 12.24 -7.97 1.94
CA ALA A 151 12.37 -9.07 0.99
C ALA A 151 12.47 -8.61 -0.48
N TYR A 152 11.73 -7.57 -0.89
CA TYR A 152 11.87 -6.98 -2.23
C TYR A 152 13.25 -6.36 -2.45
N ILE A 153 13.76 -5.62 -1.45
CA ILE A 153 15.09 -5.01 -1.51
C ILE A 153 16.15 -6.11 -1.65
N THR A 154 16.10 -7.15 -0.82
CA THR A 154 17.04 -8.28 -0.88
C THR A 154 17.02 -8.96 -2.26
N LYS A 155 15.83 -9.22 -2.82
CA LYS A 155 15.72 -9.81 -4.17
C LYS A 155 16.35 -8.92 -5.25
N ARG A 156 16.12 -7.61 -5.17
CA ARG A 156 16.67 -6.64 -6.14
C ARG A 156 18.19 -6.55 -6.05
N VAL A 157 18.74 -6.52 -4.83
CA VAL A 157 20.19 -6.51 -4.60
C VAL A 157 20.84 -7.79 -5.13
N ASN A 158 20.29 -8.96 -4.81
CA ASN A 158 20.82 -10.24 -5.27
C ASN A 158 20.86 -10.31 -6.81
N LYS A 159 19.77 -9.91 -7.47
CA LYS A 159 19.73 -9.83 -8.94
C LYS A 159 20.78 -8.88 -9.50
N ALA A 160 20.95 -7.69 -8.92
CA ALA A 160 21.95 -6.73 -9.40
C ALA A 160 23.39 -7.28 -9.27
N VAL A 161 23.68 -8.02 -8.21
CA VAL A 161 24.99 -8.68 -8.02
C VAL A 161 25.20 -9.83 -9.01
N GLU A 162 24.16 -10.60 -9.31
CA GLU A 162 24.20 -11.68 -10.32
C GLU A 162 24.47 -11.13 -11.72
N ASP A 163 23.75 -10.07 -12.13
CA ASP A 163 23.94 -9.38 -13.42
C ASP A 163 25.38 -8.83 -13.56
N ALA A 164 25.98 -8.31 -12.48
CA ALA A 164 27.34 -7.79 -12.49
C ALA A 164 28.39 -8.90 -12.68
N LYS A 165 28.17 -10.08 -12.09
CA LYS A 165 29.07 -11.23 -12.24
C LYS A 165 29.06 -11.79 -13.65
N THR A 166 27.88 -11.97 -14.25
CA THR A 166 27.72 -12.49 -15.61
C THR A 166 28.28 -11.53 -16.66
N GLY A 167 28.17 -10.22 -16.44
CA GLY A 167 28.82 -9.19 -17.27
C GLY A 167 30.35 -9.19 -17.19
N SER A 168 30.93 -9.50 -16.02
CA SER A 168 32.39 -9.58 -15.86
C SER A 168 33.01 -10.80 -16.56
N THR A 169 32.35 -11.95 -16.53
CA THR A 169 32.84 -13.19 -17.17
C THR A 169 32.81 -13.18 -18.70
N GLY A 170 32.06 -12.26 -19.32
CA GLY A 170 32.00 -12.13 -20.78
C GLY A 170 33.12 -11.29 -21.40
N ASN A 171 33.84 -10.50 -20.60
CA ASN A 171 34.84 -9.53 -21.08
C ASN A 171 36.29 -10.07 -21.02
N ASP A 172 36.51 -11.22 -20.37
CA ASP A 172 37.82 -11.86 -20.21
C ASP A 172 38.09 -12.97 -21.25
N ALA A 173 37.22 -13.10 -22.27
CA ALA A 173 37.31 -14.12 -23.34
C ALA A 173 37.57 -13.54 -24.74
N GLY A 174 38.01 -12.28 -24.84
CA GLY A 174 38.32 -11.57 -26.09
C GLY A 174 39.82 -11.39 -26.32
#